data_AF-A0A846Z9Q1-F1
#
_entry.id   AF-A0A846Z9Q1-F1
#
_cell.length_a   1.000
_cell.length_b   1.000
_cell.length_c   1.000
_cell.angle_alpha   90.00
_cell.angle_beta   90.00
_cell.angle_gamma   90.00
#
_symmetry.space_group_name_H-M   'P 1'
#
loop_
_entity.id
_entity.type
_entity.pdbx_description
1 polymer ?
#
loop_
_entity_poly.entity_id
_entity_poly.type
_entity_poly.pdbx_seq_one_letter_code
_entity_poly.pdbx_strand_id
1 'polypeptide(L)'
;MVSDPSGSGDRWARLLAALEDDCAACGGTGRTPNPRWLAWHRRAAELVAVAQAARRAHELRAVAPGPASGGARSAPGEPGIVAAVDRAIDDHMAARPAEPEEDTCAACGGMGRELTAAGRQLAELLARYGFVRDA
;
A
#
# COMPACT_ATOMS: atom_id res chain seq x y z
N MET A 1 36.99 12.50 40.60
CA MET A 1 36.65 11.65 39.44
C MET A 1 35.46 12.29 38.77
N VAL A 2 35.70 13.05 37.70
CA VAL A 2 34.65 13.72 36.95
C VAL A 2 33.98 12.63 36.10
N SER A 3 32.74 12.30 36.43
CA SER A 3 31.92 11.44 35.58
C SER A 3 31.79 12.11 34.22
N ASP A 4 32.31 11.46 33.18
CA ASP A 4 32.15 11.90 31.80
C ASP A 4 30.65 11.82 31.43
N PRO A 5 29.95 12.96 31.24
CA PRO A 5 28.51 12.96 30.97
C PRO A 5 28.19 12.27 29.63
N SER A 6 29.16 12.23 28.71
CA SER A 6 29.08 11.62 27.39
C SER A 6 28.81 10.11 27.48
N GLY A 7 29.54 9.40 28.34
CA GLY A 7 29.38 7.94 28.52
C GLY A 7 28.11 7.51 29.26
N SER A 8 27.44 8.44 29.95
CA SER A 8 26.11 8.18 30.55
C SER A 8 25.00 8.30 29.49
N GLY A 9 25.06 9.32 28.64
CA GLY A 9 24.13 9.50 27.52
C GLY A 9 24.13 8.30 26.57
N ASP A 10 25.31 7.79 26.23
CA ASP A 10 25.47 6.63 25.33
C ASP A 10 24.93 5.32 25.93
N ARG A 11 24.89 5.21 27.26
CA ARG A 11 24.30 4.04 27.95
C ARG A 11 22.79 4.12 27.95
N TRP A 12 22.23 5.30 28.21
CA TRP A 12 20.79 5.52 28.13
C TRP A 12 20.25 5.35 26.71
N ALA A 13 20.94 5.87 25.70
CA ALA A 13 20.56 5.69 24.30
C ALA A 13 20.51 4.20 23.91
N ARG A 14 21.52 3.42 24.29
CA ARG A 14 21.54 1.96 24.06
C ARG A 14 20.46 1.21 24.80
N LEU A 15 20.15 1.61 26.04
CA LEU A 15 19.06 1.02 26.79
C LEU A 15 17.73 1.29 26.09
N LEU A 16 17.42 2.55 25.75
CA LEU A 16 16.18 2.91 25.06
C LEU A 16 16.03 2.17 23.73
N ALA A 17 17.11 2.06 22.95
CA ALA A 17 17.13 1.29 21.71
C ALA A 17 16.91 -0.23 21.91
N ALA A 18 17.14 -0.77 23.10
CA ALA A 18 16.90 -2.18 23.41
C ALA A 18 15.47 -2.46 23.91
N LEU A 19 14.68 -1.42 24.23
CA LEU A 19 13.33 -1.56 24.78
C LEU A 19 12.26 -1.65 23.70
N GLU A 20 12.53 -1.09 22.51
CA GLU A 20 11.58 -1.06 21.40
C GLU A 20 12.25 -1.50 20.11
N ASP A 21 11.55 -2.34 19.34
CA ASP A 21 11.91 -2.68 17.98
C ASP A 21 10.92 -2.02 17.01
N ASP A 22 11.29 -1.96 15.73
CA ASP A 22 10.32 -1.63 14.68
C ASP A 22 9.21 -2.68 14.67
N CYS A 23 7.96 -2.23 14.60
CA CYS A 23 6.80 -3.10 14.48
C CYS A 23 6.95 -3.99 13.24
N ALA A 24 6.98 -5.30 13.43
CA ALA A 24 7.23 -6.27 12.35
C ALA A 24 6.14 -6.22 11.26
N ALA A 25 4.92 -5.84 11.61
CA ALA A 25 3.80 -5.76 10.67
C ALA A 25 3.88 -4.56 9.70
N CYS A 26 4.40 -3.42 10.17
CA CYS A 26 4.46 -2.17 9.38
C CYS A 26 5.88 -1.68 9.09
N GLY A 27 6.91 -2.40 9.56
CA GLY A 27 8.32 -2.05 9.36
C GLY A 27 8.70 -0.67 9.89
N GLY A 28 8.16 -0.26 11.05
CA GLY A 28 8.50 1.03 11.65
C GLY A 28 7.61 2.21 11.23
N THR A 29 6.78 2.06 10.20
CA THR A 29 6.04 3.20 9.60
C THR A 29 4.79 3.62 10.38
N GLY A 30 4.25 2.72 11.21
CA GLY A 30 2.96 2.91 11.88
C GLY A 30 1.75 2.79 10.94
N ARG A 31 1.97 2.51 9.65
CA ARG A 31 0.91 2.43 8.65
C ARG A 31 1.00 1.14 7.84
N THR A 32 -0.14 0.61 7.44
CA THR A 32 -0.21 -0.59 6.60
C THR A 32 -1.02 -0.28 5.35
N PRO A 33 -0.63 -0.81 4.18
CA PRO A 33 -1.39 -0.58 2.96
C PRO A 33 -2.84 -1.05 3.11
N ASN A 34 -3.79 -0.22 2.67
CA ASN A 34 -5.19 -0.60 2.69
C ASN A 34 -5.46 -1.67 1.60
N PRO A 35 -6.03 -2.84 1.96
CA PRO A 35 -6.25 -3.93 1.01
C PRO A 35 -7.13 -3.55 -0.19
N ARG A 36 -8.08 -2.62 -0.01
CA ARG A 36 -8.96 -2.16 -1.10
C ARG A 36 -8.19 -1.35 -2.13
N TRP A 37 -7.24 -0.54 -1.68
CA TRP A 37 -6.35 0.21 -2.56
C TRP A 37 -5.37 -0.70 -3.29
N LEU A 38 -4.80 -1.70 -2.62
CA LEU A 38 -3.98 -2.70 -3.28
C LEU A 38 -4.74 -3.45 -4.37
N ALA A 39 -6.00 -3.82 -4.12
CA ALA A 39 -6.86 -4.44 -5.11
C ALA A 39 -7.18 -3.49 -6.27
N TRP A 40 -7.46 -2.22 -5.96
CA TRP A 40 -7.72 -1.20 -6.97
C TRP A 40 -6.51 -0.99 -7.89
N HIS A 41 -5.30 -0.80 -7.34
CA HIS A 41 -4.08 -0.65 -8.13
C HIS A 41 -3.76 -1.87 -8.99
N ARG A 42 -3.98 -3.08 -8.46
CA ARG A 42 -3.81 -4.31 -9.25
C ARG A 42 -4.74 -4.31 -10.45
N ARG A 43 -6.01 -3.97 -10.25
CA ARG A 43 -6.99 -3.89 -11.33
C ARG A 43 -6.65 -2.79 -12.34
N ALA A 44 -6.17 -1.64 -11.87
CA ALA A 44 -5.70 -0.57 -12.74
C ALA A 44 -4.56 -1.05 -13.67
N ALA A 45 -3.58 -1.76 -13.12
CA ALA A 45 -2.46 -2.30 -13.89
C ALA A 45 -2.92 -3.31 -14.95
N GLU A 46 -3.89 -4.19 -14.62
CA GLU A 46 -4.49 -5.11 -15.57
C GLU A 46 -5.20 -4.37 -16.72
N LEU A 47 -6.00 -3.34 -16.41
CA LEU A 47 -6.70 -2.54 -17.42
C LEU A 47 -5.73 -1.81 -18.35
N VAL A 48 -4.63 -1.27 -17.81
CA VAL A 48 -3.57 -0.65 -18.62
C VAL A 48 -2.95 -1.66 -19.59
N ALA A 49 -2.66 -2.88 -19.12
CA ALA A 49 -2.11 -3.94 -19.97
C ALA A 49 -3.08 -4.34 -21.10
N VAL A 50 -4.38 -4.48 -20.78
CA VAL A 50 -5.44 -4.76 -21.76
C VAL A 50 -5.56 -3.63 -22.79
N ALA A 51 -5.54 -2.38 -22.35
CA ALA A 51 -5.63 -1.23 -23.24
C ALA A 51 -4.45 -1.15 -24.21
N GLN A 52 -3.23 -1.41 -23.72
CA GLN A 52 -2.05 -1.49 -24.58
C GLN A 52 -2.16 -2.64 -25.59
N ALA A 53 -2.65 -3.81 -25.18
CA ALA A 53 -2.86 -4.94 -26.09
C ALA A 53 -3.93 -4.64 -27.16
N ALA A 54 -5.04 -4.02 -26.77
CA ALA A 54 -6.12 -3.63 -27.69
C ALA A 54 -5.64 -2.63 -28.74
N ARG A 55 -4.84 -1.62 -28.33
CA ARG A 55 -4.23 -0.66 -29.26
C ARG A 55 -3.30 -1.33 -30.26
N ARG A 56 -2.36 -2.17 -29.80
CA ARG A 56 -1.48 -2.93 -30.70
C ARG A 56 -2.26 -3.81 -31.69
N ALA A 57 -3.31 -4.49 -31.23
CA ALA A 57 -4.15 -5.31 -32.10
C ALA A 57 -4.90 -4.47 -33.15
N HIS A 58 -5.35 -3.27 -32.77
CA HIS A 58 -5.98 -2.32 -33.70
C HIS A 58 -5.00 -1.81 -34.76
N GLU A 59 -3.78 -1.42 -34.34
CA GLU A 59 -2.70 -0.99 -35.24
C GLU A 59 -2.34 -2.07 -36.26
N LEU A 60 -2.18 -3.33 -35.81
CA LEU A 60 -1.90 -4.46 -36.71
C LEU A 60 -3.01 -4.70 -37.74
N ARG A 61 -4.29 -4.51 -37.36
CA ARG A 61 -5.42 -4.61 -38.29
C ARG A 61 -5.45 -3.47 -39.30
N ALA A 62 -4.99 -2.27 -38.94
CA ALA A 62 -4.95 -1.11 -39.82
C ALA A 62 -3.84 -1.20 -40.89
N VAL A 63 -2.76 -1.95 -40.63
CA VAL A 63 -1.59 -2.07 -41.53
C VAL A 63 -1.70 -3.27 -42.50
N ALA A 64 -2.57 -4.25 -42.23
CA ALA A 64 -2.75 -5.41 -43.11
C ALA A 64 -3.45 -5.03 -44.44
N PRO A 65 -2.85 -5.28 -45.63
CA PRO A 65 -3.54 -5.09 -46.89
C PRO A 65 -4.50 -6.26 -47.12
N GLY A 66 -5.78 -6.06 -46.78
CA GLY A 66 -6.88 -6.95 -47.15
C GLY A 66 -7.62 -6.42 -48.38
N PRO A 67 -8.15 -7.29 -49.27
CA PRO A 67 -8.87 -6.85 -50.46
C PRO A 67 -10.08 -6.01 -50.07
N ALA A 68 -10.34 -4.94 -50.81
CA ALA A 68 -11.57 -4.19 -50.74
C ALA A 68 -12.76 -5.13 -50.99
N SER A 69 -13.42 -5.55 -49.92
CA SER A 69 -14.68 -6.30 -50.00
C SER A 69 -15.56 -5.95 -48.80
N GLY A 70 -16.54 -5.10 -49.11
CA GLY A 70 -17.90 -5.25 -48.61
C GLY A 70 -18.11 -5.11 -47.10
N GLY A 71 -18.36 -3.88 -46.67
CA GLY A 71 -19.52 -3.55 -45.84
C GLY A 71 -19.89 -4.52 -44.70
N ALA A 72 -18.98 -4.77 -43.76
CA ALA A 72 -19.41 -5.08 -42.41
C ALA A 72 -19.82 -3.75 -41.75
N ARG A 73 -21.08 -3.35 -41.95
CA ARG A 73 -21.71 -2.40 -41.03
C ARG A 73 -21.60 -3.03 -39.64
N SER A 74 -20.71 -2.51 -38.80
CA SER A 74 -20.78 -2.75 -37.35
C SER A 74 -22.23 -2.49 -36.96
N ALA A 75 -22.87 -3.48 -36.34
CA ALA A 75 -24.22 -3.32 -35.84
C ALA A 75 -24.29 -2.03 -34.99
N PRO A 76 -25.32 -1.17 -35.16
CA PRO A 76 -25.44 0.05 -34.39
C PRO A 76 -25.81 -0.34 -32.95
N GLY A 77 -24.82 -0.61 -32.12
CA GLY A 77 -25.05 -0.98 -30.73
C GLY A 77 -23.82 -1.48 -29.96
N GLU A 78 -22.84 -2.11 -30.62
CA GLU A 78 -21.67 -2.65 -29.90
C GLU A 78 -20.45 -1.73 -30.02
N PRO A 79 -19.97 -1.14 -28.91
CA PRO A 79 -18.75 -0.35 -28.92
C PRO A 79 -17.57 -1.24 -29.32
N GLY A 80 -16.74 -0.77 -30.26
CA GLY A 80 -15.51 -1.46 -30.63
C GLY A 80 -14.63 -1.72 -29.39
N ILE A 81 -13.81 -2.77 -29.43
CA ILE A 81 -13.03 -3.26 -28.28
C ILE A 81 -12.28 -2.13 -27.56
N VAL A 82 -11.69 -1.17 -28.30
CA VAL A 82 -11.01 -0.01 -27.71
C VAL A 82 -11.97 0.87 -26.90
N ALA A 83 -13.13 1.22 -27.45
CA ALA A 83 -14.14 2.02 -26.75
C ALA A 83 -14.75 1.30 -25.54
N ALA A 84 -14.84 -0.03 -25.58
CA ALA A 84 -15.25 -0.82 -24.42
C ALA A 84 -14.18 -0.81 -23.31
N VAL A 85 -12.91 -0.87 -23.68
CA VAL A 85 -11.79 -0.78 -22.74
C VAL A 85 -11.68 0.62 -22.14
N ASP A 86 -11.82 1.68 -22.93
CA ASP A 86 -11.78 3.06 -22.43
C ASP A 86 -12.89 3.31 -21.41
N ARG A 87 -14.13 2.85 -21.69
CA ARG A 87 -15.22 2.92 -20.70
C ARG A 87 -14.90 2.16 -19.42
N ALA A 88 -14.32 0.96 -19.53
CA ALA A 88 -13.94 0.18 -18.35
C ALA A 88 -12.84 0.87 -17.51
N ILE A 89 -11.96 1.66 -18.12
CA ILE A 89 -10.99 2.49 -17.42
C ILE A 89 -11.71 3.63 -16.71
N ASP A 90 -12.60 4.35 -17.39
CA ASP A 90 -13.36 5.46 -16.79
C ASP A 90 -14.18 4.98 -15.58
N ASP A 91 -14.88 3.86 -15.72
CA ASP A 91 -15.65 3.24 -14.64
C ASP A 91 -14.75 2.84 -13.46
N HIS A 92 -13.55 2.32 -13.75
CA HIS A 92 -12.58 1.96 -12.72
C HIS A 92 -12.03 3.17 -11.97
N MET A 93 -11.76 4.27 -12.69
CA MET A 93 -11.33 5.54 -12.10
C MET A 93 -12.44 6.16 -11.25
N ALA A 94 -13.70 6.07 -11.68
CA ALA A 94 -14.85 6.51 -10.90
C ALA A 94 -15.05 5.65 -9.64
N ALA A 95 -14.71 4.36 -9.68
CA ALA A 95 -14.78 3.43 -8.56
C ALA A 95 -13.57 3.48 -7.61
N ARG A 96 -12.79 4.57 -7.62
CA ARG A 96 -11.67 4.77 -6.69
C ARG A 96 -12.17 4.66 -5.24
N PRO A 97 -11.47 3.95 -4.34
CA PRO A 97 -11.86 3.87 -2.94
C PRO A 97 -11.87 5.28 -2.30
N ALA A 98 -12.81 5.51 -1.39
CA ALA A 98 -12.95 6.78 -0.69
C ALA A 98 -12.10 6.85 0.58
N GLU A 99 -11.72 5.68 1.11
CA GLU A 99 -10.85 5.53 2.27
C GLU A 99 -9.39 5.94 1.94
N PRO A 100 -8.55 6.22 2.94
CA PRO A 100 -7.12 6.45 2.71
C PRO A 100 -6.39 5.24 2.10
N GLU A 101 -5.30 5.49 1.38
CA GLU A 101 -4.47 4.43 0.77
C GLU A 101 -3.74 3.57 1.80
N GLU A 102 -3.52 4.11 3.01
CA GLU A 102 -2.89 3.44 4.13
C GLU A 102 -3.75 3.56 5.38
N ASP A 103 -3.88 2.47 6.13
CA ASP A 103 -4.56 2.43 7.41
C ASP A 103 -3.55 2.51 8.56
N THR A 104 -4.00 2.93 9.74
CA THR A 104 -3.21 2.81 10.96
C THR A 104 -2.88 1.34 11.23
N CYS A 105 -1.61 1.03 11.48
CA CYS A 105 -1.21 -0.33 11.78
C CYS A 105 -1.88 -0.81 13.08
N ALA A 106 -2.72 -1.85 12.97
CA ALA A 106 -3.46 -2.39 14.10
C ALA A 106 -2.56 -3.05 15.15
N ALA A 107 -1.41 -3.61 14.75
CA ALA A 107 -0.48 -4.28 15.66
C ALA A 107 0.19 -3.32 16.65
N CYS A 108 0.61 -2.14 16.17
CA CYS A 108 1.29 -1.13 16.99
C CYS A 108 0.45 0.12 17.26
N GLY A 109 -0.84 0.13 16.89
CA GLY A 109 -1.73 1.27 17.06
C GLY A 109 -1.27 2.56 16.38
N GLY A 110 -0.44 2.46 15.34
CA GLY A 110 0.13 3.62 14.64
C GLY A 110 1.47 4.13 15.17
N MET A 111 2.01 3.55 16.25
CA MET A 111 3.28 4.01 16.83
C MET A 111 4.50 3.62 15.99
N GLY A 112 4.38 2.60 15.14
CA GLY A 112 5.49 2.05 14.37
C GLY A 112 6.48 1.23 15.21
N ARG A 113 6.33 1.21 16.54
CA ARG A 113 7.20 0.51 17.48
C ARG A 113 6.44 -0.57 18.23
N GLU A 114 7.16 -1.61 18.63
CA GLU A 114 6.68 -2.64 19.55
C GLU A 114 7.71 -2.84 20.67
N LEU A 115 7.23 -3.11 21.88
CA LEU A 115 8.13 -3.40 23.00
C LEU A 115 8.86 -4.72 22.77
N THR A 116 10.16 -4.74 23.02
CA THR A 116 10.94 -5.98 23.09
C THR A 116 10.56 -6.78 24.34
N ALA A 117 11.13 -7.98 24.51
CA ALA A 117 10.96 -8.73 25.76
C ALA A 117 11.47 -7.94 26.98
N ALA A 118 12.59 -7.22 26.85
CA ALA A 118 13.11 -6.34 27.89
C ALA A 118 12.21 -5.12 28.12
N GLY A 119 11.69 -4.53 27.04
CA GLY A 119 10.70 -3.45 27.08
C GLY A 119 9.45 -3.82 27.88
N ARG A 120 8.89 -5.01 27.62
CA ARG A 120 7.72 -5.52 28.37
C ARG A 120 8.02 -5.73 29.85
N GLN A 121 9.16 -6.32 30.19
CA GLN A 121 9.57 -6.51 31.59
C GLN A 121 9.73 -5.17 32.33
N LEU A 122 10.29 -4.15 31.66
CA LEU A 122 10.39 -2.82 32.24
C LEU A 122 9.01 -2.18 32.43
N ALA A 123 8.13 -2.28 31.44
CA ALA A 123 6.76 -1.76 31.54
C ALA A 123 5.99 -2.42 32.71
N GLU A 124 6.09 -3.74 32.87
CA GLU A 124 5.50 -4.47 34.00
C GLU A 124 6.06 -4.00 35.36
N LEU A 125 7.37 -3.74 35.43
CA LEU A 125 7.99 -3.24 36.65
C LEU A 125 7.47 -1.83 36.97
N LEU A 126 7.38 -0.94 35.99
CA LEU A 126 6.86 0.41 36.17
C LEU A 126 5.38 0.40 36.59
N ALA A 127 4.55 -0.46 35.97
CA ALA A 127 3.15 -0.63 36.34
C ALA A 127 2.99 -1.13 37.79
N ARG A 128 3.79 -2.12 38.20
CA ARG A 128 3.77 -2.68 39.57
C ARG A 128 4.05 -1.65 40.65
N TYR A 129 4.89 -0.66 40.35
CA TYR A 129 5.21 0.43 41.28
C TYR A 129 4.35 1.69 41.06
N GLY A 130 3.33 1.63 40.20
CA GLY A 130 2.36 2.71 40.00
C GLY A 130 2.87 3.86 39.14
N PHE A 131 3.97 3.69 38.40
CA PHE A 131 4.49 4.71 37.50
C PHE A 131 3.72 4.79 36.17
N VAL A 132 3.00 3.72 35.81
CA VAL A 132 2.16 3.65 34.61
C VAL A 132 0.83 3.03 34.99
N ARG A 133 -0.27 3.57 34.49
CA ARG A 133 -1.61 2.97 34.62
C ARG A 133 -1.83 2.09 33.40
N ASP A 134 -2.26 0.85 33.60
CA ASP A 134 -2.70 -0.01 32.50
C ASP A 134 -3.78 0.73 31.69
N ALA A 135 -3.57 0.81 30.38
CA ALA A 135 -4.49 1.42 29.42
C ALA A 135 -5.50 0.38 28.92
#